data_AF-A0A7J4E4S2-F1
#
_entry.id   AF-A0A7J4E4S2-F1
#
_cell.length_a   1.000
_cell.length_b   1.000
_cell.length_c   1.000
_cell.angle_alpha   90.00
_cell.angle_beta   90.00
_cell.angle_gamma   90.00
#
_symmetry.space_group_name_H-M   'P 1'
#
loop_
_entity.id
_entity.type
_entity.pdbx_description
1 polymer ?
#
loop_
_entity_poly.entity_id
_entity_poly.type
_entity_poly.pdbx_seq_one_letter_code
_entity_poly.pdbx_strand_id
1 'polypeptide(L)'
;MFGFKDSSNIGILFFPAMQAAPCFIESILEGENVPCLIPAAIDQDPYWRIARDVAPKLGFYKPAQIHSRFLPGLGKGGKMSSSMPETCIFTTDPPEEAERKIMNAFTGGRSTIEEQRKYGGDPSICSIYHYEYFLFEPRDEKIKETEEACRRGELLCGEHKQRLAELVKKFLTEHQERREKAKDHLEEYFL
;
A
#
# COMPACT_ATOMS: atom_id res chain seq x y z
N MET A 1 -22.37 10.54 -1.56
CA MET A 1 -20.90 10.32 -1.67
C MET A 1 -20.41 9.30 -0.65
N PHE A 2 -20.75 9.40 0.64
CA PHE A 2 -20.27 8.48 1.70
C PHE A 2 -21.28 7.43 2.22
N GLY A 3 -22.53 7.44 1.72
CA GLY A 3 -23.53 6.41 2.08
C GLY A 3 -24.08 6.48 3.51
N PHE A 4 -24.01 7.65 4.16
CA PHE A 4 -24.60 7.85 5.49
C PHE A 4 -26.12 7.64 5.47
N LYS A 5 -26.64 7.19 6.62
CA LYS A 5 -28.07 6.93 6.84
C LYS A 5 -28.58 7.82 7.97
N ASP A 6 -29.89 7.93 8.12
CA ASP A 6 -30.49 8.70 9.22
C ASP A 6 -30.13 8.15 10.60
N SER A 7 -29.79 6.86 10.69
CA SER A 7 -29.30 6.22 11.91
C SER A 7 -27.81 6.47 12.19
N SER A 8 -27.09 7.15 11.30
CA SER A 8 -25.68 7.49 11.48
C SER A 8 -25.54 8.58 12.55
N ASN A 9 -24.55 8.43 13.45
CA ASN A 9 -24.31 9.44 14.48
C ASN A 9 -23.88 10.78 13.86
N ILE A 10 -24.23 11.90 14.50
CA ILE A 10 -23.94 13.24 13.95
C ILE A 10 -22.45 13.52 13.73
N GLY A 11 -21.56 12.88 14.52
CA GLY A 11 -20.12 13.05 14.39
C GLY A 11 -19.58 12.53 13.05
N ILE A 12 -20.09 11.39 12.56
CA ILE A 12 -19.66 10.83 11.28
C ILE A 12 -20.08 11.69 10.08
N LEU A 13 -21.14 12.48 10.23
CA LEU A 13 -21.59 13.42 9.19
C LEU A 13 -20.63 14.61 9.05
N PHE A 14 -20.01 15.04 10.16
CA PHE A 14 -19.05 16.13 10.18
C PHE A 14 -17.63 15.69 9.81
N PHE A 15 -17.31 14.41 9.99
CA PHE A 15 -15.97 13.87 9.75
C PHE A 15 -15.36 14.18 8.37
N PRO A 16 -16.11 14.18 7.25
CA PRO A 16 -15.55 14.57 5.95
C PRO A 16 -14.98 15.99 5.93
N ALA A 17 -15.57 16.93 6.68
CA ALA A 17 -15.04 18.29 6.78
C ALA A 17 -13.72 18.31 7.56
N MET A 18 -13.62 17.50 8.62
CA MET A 18 -12.39 17.33 9.40
C MET A 18 -11.27 16.72 8.55
N GLN A 19 -11.56 15.72 7.71
CA GLN A 19 -10.57 15.19 6.79
C GLN A 19 -10.13 16.19 5.72
N ALA A 20 -11.02 17.08 5.26
CA ALA A 20 -10.69 18.10 4.27
C ALA A 20 -9.88 19.28 4.82
N ALA A 21 -10.04 19.63 6.10
CA ALA A 21 -9.41 20.80 6.72
C ALA A 21 -7.89 20.88 6.53
N PRO A 22 -7.10 19.80 6.67
CA PRO A 22 -5.66 19.80 6.41
C PRO A 22 -5.23 20.30 5.03
N CYS A 23 -6.11 20.26 4.02
CA CYS A 23 -5.81 20.80 2.70
C CYS A 23 -5.56 22.32 2.70
N PHE A 24 -6.01 23.01 3.75
CA PHE A 24 -6.04 24.47 3.82
C PHE A 24 -5.29 25.05 5.03
N ILE A 25 -4.86 24.21 5.98
CA ILE A 25 -4.19 24.67 7.22
C ILE A 25 -2.96 25.52 6.90
N GLU A 26 -2.09 25.03 6.00
CA GLU A 26 -0.88 25.75 5.62
C GLU A 26 -1.18 27.12 5.01
N SER A 27 -2.23 27.21 4.18
CA SER A 27 -2.62 28.49 3.58
C SER A 27 -3.12 29.50 4.63
N ILE A 28 -3.70 29.01 5.73
CA ILE A 28 -4.15 29.87 6.83
C ILE A 28 -2.94 30.34 7.65
N LEU A 29 -1.99 29.45 7.92
CA LEU A 29 -0.79 29.75 8.72
C LEU A 29 0.12 30.76 8.01
N GLU A 30 0.34 30.58 6.71
CA GLU A 30 1.17 31.47 5.89
C GLU A 30 0.46 32.78 5.51
N GLY A 31 -0.87 32.84 5.67
CA GLY A 31 -1.68 34.00 5.27
C GLY A 31 -1.77 34.21 3.75
N GLU A 32 -1.26 33.26 2.96
CA GLU A 32 -1.37 33.21 1.52
C GLU A 32 -1.77 31.81 1.02
N ASN A 33 -2.18 31.72 -0.24
CA ASN A 33 -2.68 30.47 -0.78
C ASN A 33 -1.53 29.51 -1.15
N VAL A 34 -1.37 28.44 -0.38
CA VAL A 34 -0.29 27.46 -0.54
C VAL A 34 -0.83 26.20 -1.26
N PRO A 35 -0.22 25.77 -2.38
CA PRO A 35 -0.64 24.54 -3.06
C PRO A 35 -0.50 23.29 -2.19
N CYS A 36 -1.57 22.51 -2.07
CA CYS A 36 -1.58 21.23 -1.36
C CYS A 36 -1.51 20.04 -2.34
N LEU A 37 -0.62 19.08 -2.07
CA LEU A 37 -0.50 17.81 -2.79
C LEU A 37 -0.85 16.64 -1.86
N ILE A 38 -1.80 15.80 -2.28
CA ILE A 38 -2.30 14.67 -1.49
C ILE A 38 -1.89 13.35 -2.16
N PRO A 39 -0.89 12.63 -1.62
CA PRO A 39 -0.63 11.25 -1.99
C PRO A 39 -1.53 10.32 -1.18
N ALA A 40 -2.50 9.68 -1.83
CA ALA A 40 -3.44 8.78 -1.15
C ALA A 40 -3.95 7.69 -2.08
N ALA A 41 -4.41 6.57 -1.49
CA ALA A 41 -5.09 5.54 -2.25
C ALA A 41 -6.47 6.03 -2.73
N ILE A 42 -7.02 5.37 -3.76
CA ILE A 42 -8.24 5.80 -4.46
C ILE A 42 -9.50 5.83 -3.57
N ASP A 43 -9.52 5.09 -2.46
CA ASP A 43 -10.64 5.06 -1.52
C ASP A 43 -10.86 6.39 -0.79
N GLN A 44 -9.82 7.23 -0.69
CA GLN A 44 -9.91 8.54 -0.06
C GLN A 44 -10.40 9.65 -1.01
N ASP A 45 -10.42 9.38 -2.32
CA ASP A 45 -10.84 10.34 -3.37
C ASP A 45 -12.19 11.05 -3.10
N PRO A 46 -13.24 10.39 -2.55
CA PRO A 46 -14.49 11.06 -2.23
C PRO A 46 -14.34 12.28 -1.28
N TYR A 47 -13.41 12.22 -0.31
CA TYR A 47 -13.16 13.34 0.60
C TYR A 47 -12.55 14.54 -0.14
N TRP A 48 -11.55 14.27 -0.98
CA TRP A 48 -10.78 15.30 -1.68
C TRP A 48 -11.57 15.93 -2.82
N ARG A 49 -12.46 15.17 -3.46
CA ARG A 49 -13.40 15.72 -4.45
C ARG A 49 -14.28 16.81 -3.84
N ILE A 50 -14.83 16.58 -2.64
CA ILE A 50 -15.61 17.61 -1.93
C ILE A 50 -14.72 18.79 -1.55
N ALA A 51 -13.51 18.54 -1.04
CA ALA A 51 -12.57 19.60 -0.70
C ALA A 51 -12.28 20.50 -1.92
N ARG A 52 -12.10 19.93 -3.12
CA ARG A 52 -11.87 20.66 -4.37
C ARG A 52 -13.09 21.48 -4.85
N ASP A 53 -14.30 21.02 -4.55
CA ASP A 53 -15.53 21.75 -4.89
C ASP A 53 -15.77 22.94 -3.94
N VAL A 54 -15.34 22.81 -2.68
CA VAL A 54 -15.48 23.84 -1.64
C VAL A 54 -14.35 24.87 -1.70
N ALA A 55 -13.12 24.45 -2.00
CA ALA A 55 -11.91 25.30 -1.92
C ALA A 55 -12.07 26.69 -2.59
N PRO A 56 -12.57 26.82 -3.83
CA PRO A 56 -12.69 28.14 -4.47
C PRO A 56 -13.69 29.06 -3.77
N LYS A 57 -14.73 28.51 -3.13
CA LYS A 57 -15.73 29.29 -2.38
C LYS A 57 -15.14 29.90 -1.11
N LEU A 58 -14.07 29.30 -0.60
CA LEU A 58 -13.31 29.76 0.57
C LEU A 58 -12.07 30.59 0.18
N GLY A 59 -11.82 30.79 -1.12
CA GLY A 59 -10.64 31.51 -1.60
C GLY A 59 -9.35 30.68 -1.66
N PHE A 60 -9.41 29.36 -1.43
CA PHE A 60 -8.25 28.47 -1.46
C PHE A 60 -8.04 27.80 -2.82
N TYR A 61 -6.81 27.38 -3.10
CA TYR A 61 -6.51 26.54 -4.24
C TYR A 61 -7.13 25.15 -4.07
N LYS A 62 -7.50 24.54 -5.19
CA LYS A 62 -7.96 23.16 -5.20
C LYS A 62 -6.76 22.25 -4.88
N PRO A 63 -6.84 21.35 -3.90
CA PRO A 63 -5.75 20.42 -3.64
C PRO A 63 -5.53 19.51 -4.85
N ALA A 64 -4.26 19.26 -5.18
CA ALA A 64 -3.85 18.27 -6.16
C ALA A 64 -3.78 16.88 -5.50
N GLN A 65 -4.03 15.82 -6.26
CA GLN A 65 -4.00 14.45 -5.75
C GLN A 65 -3.21 13.54 -6.70
N ILE A 66 -2.45 12.61 -6.10
CA ILE A 66 -1.85 11.47 -6.79
C ILE A 66 -2.45 10.20 -6.19
N HIS A 67 -3.13 9.41 -7.01
CA HIS A 67 -3.76 8.16 -6.58
C HIS A 67 -2.76 6.99 -6.61
N SER A 68 -2.62 6.30 -5.49
CA SER A 68 -1.88 5.03 -5.43
C SER A 68 -2.82 3.84 -5.66
N ARG A 69 -2.26 2.79 -6.28
CA ARG A 69 -2.91 1.47 -6.33
C ARG A 69 -2.73 0.78 -4.99
N PHE A 70 -3.73 0.00 -4.57
CA PHE A 70 -3.58 -0.85 -3.40
C PHE A 70 -2.60 -1.97 -3.67
N LEU A 71 -1.73 -2.21 -2.69
CA LEU A 71 -0.95 -3.43 -2.62
C LEU A 71 -1.93 -4.58 -2.32
N PRO A 72 -1.93 -5.67 -3.12
CA PRO A 72 -2.82 -6.79 -2.87
C PRO A 72 -2.43 -7.51 -1.58
N GLY A 73 -3.37 -8.21 -0.97
CA GLY A 73 -3.06 -9.14 0.11
C GLY A 73 -2.30 -10.38 -0.39
N LEU A 74 -1.81 -11.18 0.56
CA LEU A 74 -1.13 -12.43 0.28
C LEU A 74 -2.09 -13.55 -0.18
N GLY A 75 -3.40 -13.38 0.00
CA GLY A 75 -4.43 -14.32 -0.47
C GLY A 75 -4.88 -14.09 -1.92
N LYS A 76 -5.59 -15.06 -2.49
CA LYS A 76 -6.11 -14.99 -3.87
C LYS A 76 -7.11 -13.84 -4.03
N GLY A 77 -6.78 -12.85 -4.87
CA GLY A 77 -7.64 -11.69 -5.14
C GLY A 77 -7.93 -10.80 -3.92
N GLY A 78 -7.18 -11.00 -2.83
CA GLY A 78 -7.51 -10.44 -1.52
C GLY A 78 -7.07 -9.00 -1.35
N LYS A 79 -7.85 -8.23 -0.59
CA LYS A 79 -7.36 -7.04 0.11
C LYS A 79 -6.58 -7.50 1.34
N MET A 80 -5.58 -6.72 1.76
CA MET A 80 -5.01 -6.89 3.09
C MET A 80 -6.09 -6.67 4.14
N SER A 81 -6.16 -7.53 5.14
CA SER A 81 -7.10 -7.37 6.26
C SER A 81 -6.41 -7.60 7.58
N SER A 82 -6.48 -6.62 8.48
CA SER A 82 -5.96 -6.77 9.84
C SER A 82 -6.71 -7.84 10.64
N SER A 83 -7.95 -8.17 10.27
CA SER A 83 -8.73 -9.26 10.86
C SER A 83 -8.35 -10.66 10.37
N MET A 84 -7.53 -10.75 9.32
CA MET A 84 -7.03 -12.00 8.74
C MET A 84 -5.49 -11.92 8.64
N PRO A 85 -4.77 -12.12 9.75
CA PRO A 85 -3.34 -11.85 9.86
C PRO A 85 -2.45 -12.55 8.83
N GLU A 86 -2.90 -13.68 8.29
CA GLU A 86 -2.23 -14.45 7.24
C GLU A 86 -2.30 -13.79 5.85
N THR A 87 -3.19 -12.81 5.66
CA THR A 87 -3.38 -12.10 4.40
C THR A 87 -2.51 -10.87 4.24
N CYS A 88 -1.79 -10.47 5.28
CA CYS A 88 -0.94 -9.28 5.28
C CYS A 88 0.35 -9.49 6.09
N ILE A 89 1.35 -8.65 5.79
CA ILE A 89 2.60 -8.58 6.53
C ILE A 89 2.51 -7.34 7.41
N PHE A 90 2.48 -7.51 8.72
CA PHE A 90 2.53 -6.39 9.64
C PHE A 90 3.97 -5.91 9.76
N THR A 91 4.16 -4.59 9.93
CA THR A 91 5.49 -4.02 10.18
C THR A 91 6.11 -4.48 11.51
N THR A 92 5.29 -5.08 12.38
CA THR A 92 5.67 -5.66 13.67
C THR A 92 5.76 -7.18 13.64
N ASP A 93 5.53 -7.84 12.49
CA ASP A 93 5.72 -9.29 12.40
C ASP A 93 7.20 -9.62 12.67
N PRO A 94 7.49 -10.70 13.42
CA PRO A 94 8.83 -11.28 13.42
C PRO A 94 9.25 -11.64 11.99
N PRO A 95 10.52 -11.43 11.60
CA PRO A 95 10.93 -11.68 10.22
C PRO A 95 10.68 -13.12 9.74
N GLU A 96 10.83 -14.10 10.62
CA GLU A 96 10.54 -15.52 10.36
C GLU A 96 9.04 -15.78 10.09
N GLU A 97 8.16 -15.03 10.76
CA GLU A 97 6.72 -15.12 10.55
C GLU A 97 6.32 -14.48 9.21
N ALA A 98 6.91 -13.35 8.87
CA ALA A 98 6.72 -12.72 7.56
C ALA A 98 7.19 -13.63 6.42
N GLU A 99 8.35 -14.27 6.57
CA GLU A 99 8.85 -15.29 5.64
C GLU A 99 7.83 -16.43 5.48
N ARG A 100 7.33 -17.00 6.59
CA ARG A 100 6.31 -18.04 6.57
C ARG A 100 5.05 -17.61 5.81
N LYS A 101 4.58 -16.38 6.02
CA LYS A 101 3.41 -15.83 5.30
C LYS A 101 3.67 -15.70 3.80
N ILE A 102 4.84 -15.21 3.39
CA ILE A 102 5.25 -15.10 1.99
C ILE A 102 5.32 -16.47 1.33
N MET A 103 5.92 -17.45 2.00
CA MET A 103 6.02 -18.82 1.48
C MET A 103 4.64 -19.46 1.27
N ASN A 104 3.64 -19.08 2.07
CA ASN A 104 2.25 -19.54 1.93
C ASN A 104 1.37 -18.67 1.02
N ALA A 105 1.88 -17.54 0.52
CA ALA A 105 1.08 -16.60 -0.26
C ALA A 105 0.62 -17.17 -1.61
N PHE A 106 -0.45 -16.60 -2.14
CA PHE A 106 -0.98 -16.88 -3.46
C PHE A 106 0.00 -16.49 -4.56
N THR A 107 0.15 -17.36 -5.55
CA THR A 107 0.92 -17.10 -6.76
C THR A 107 0.07 -17.35 -7.99
N GLY A 108 0.42 -16.71 -9.11
CA GLY A 108 -0.14 -17.05 -10.42
C GLY A 108 0.52 -18.25 -11.09
N GLY A 109 1.26 -19.08 -10.34
CA GLY A 109 1.93 -20.28 -10.86
C GLY A 109 0.98 -21.44 -11.11
N ARG A 110 1.55 -22.57 -11.55
CA ARG A 110 0.83 -23.83 -11.78
C ARG A 110 0.96 -24.76 -10.58
N SER A 111 0.14 -25.81 -10.55
CA SER A 111 0.11 -26.79 -9.45
C SER A 111 1.36 -27.65 -9.39
N THR A 112 2.04 -27.86 -10.52
CA THR A 112 3.27 -28.66 -10.61
C THR A 112 4.42 -27.89 -11.26
N ILE A 113 5.66 -28.29 -10.93
CA ILE A 113 6.87 -27.72 -11.54
C ILE A 113 6.88 -27.97 -13.05
N GLU A 114 6.49 -29.18 -13.49
CA GLU A 114 6.45 -29.54 -14.91
C GLU A 114 5.49 -28.65 -15.70
N GLU A 115 4.28 -28.42 -15.19
CA GLU A 115 3.32 -27.51 -15.83
C GLU A 115 3.81 -26.07 -15.83
N GLN A 116 4.44 -25.61 -14.74
CA GLN A 116 4.98 -24.25 -14.68
C GLN A 116 6.13 -24.07 -15.66
N ARG A 117 7.02 -25.05 -15.80
CA ARG A 117 8.10 -25.05 -16.80
C ARG A 117 7.56 -25.07 -18.23
N LYS A 118 6.47 -25.79 -18.48
CA LYS A 118 5.90 -25.95 -19.82
C LYS A 118 5.01 -24.78 -20.26
N TYR A 119 4.21 -24.23 -19.33
CA TYR A 119 3.15 -23.26 -19.65
C TYR A 119 3.34 -21.90 -18.97
N GLY A 120 4.36 -21.74 -18.13
CA GLY A 120 4.61 -20.52 -17.36
C GLY A 120 3.59 -20.24 -16.27
N GLY A 121 3.86 -19.16 -15.53
CA GLY A 121 2.93 -18.53 -14.59
C GLY A 121 2.29 -17.25 -15.13
N ASP A 122 1.33 -16.71 -14.37
CA ASP A 122 0.68 -15.43 -14.63
C ASP A 122 1.05 -14.39 -13.54
N PRO A 123 2.04 -13.51 -13.81
CA PRO A 123 2.41 -12.45 -12.89
C PRO A 123 1.28 -11.47 -12.56
N SER A 124 0.30 -11.29 -13.44
CA SER A 124 -0.76 -10.27 -13.30
C SER A 124 -1.72 -10.51 -12.13
N ILE A 125 -1.73 -11.75 -11.61
CA ILE A 125 -2.52 -12.15 -10.44
C ILE A 125 -1.63 -12.56 -9.26
N CYS A 126 -0.31 -12.50 -9.39
CA CYS A 126 0.63 -13.05 -8.42
C CYS A 126 0.96 -12.04 -7.31
N SER A 127 0.60 -12.32 -6.05
CA SER A 127 0.88 -11.42 -4.92
C SER A 127 2.39 -11.22 -4.72
N ILE A 128 3.21 -12.25 -4.94
CA ILE A 128 4.67 -12.19 -4.81
C ILE A 128 5.27 -11.19 -5.81
N TYR A 129 4.87 -11.29 -7.08
CA TYR A 129 5.30 -10.36 -8.11
C TYR A 129 4.88 -8.93 -7.79
N HIS A 130 3.63 -8.72 -7.35
CA HIS A 130 3.14 -7.40 -6.99
C HIS A 130 3.93 -6.79 -5.83
N TYR A 131 4.25 -7.55 -4.78
CA TYR A 131 5.06 -7.04 -3.67
C TYR A 131 6.45 -6.60 -4.13
N GLU A 132 7.12 -7.42 -4.94
CA GLU A 132 8.42 -7.06 -5.49
C GLU A 132 8.34 -5.80 -6.36
N TYR A 133 7.36 -5.73 -7.26
CA TYR A 133 7.10 -4.59 -8.14
C TYR A 133 6.81 -3.28 -7.39
N PHE A 134 5.93 -3.33 -6.40
CA PHE A 134 5.50 -2.11 -5.71
C PHE A 134 6.50 -1.61 -4.67
N LEU A 135 7.29 -2.50 -4.05
CA LEU A 135 8.05 -2.15 -2.84
C LEU A 135 9.56 -2.39 -2.92
N PHE A 136 10.03 -3.39 -3.68
CA PHE A 136 11.39 -3.92 -3.45
C PHE A 136 12.34 -3.84 -4.65
N GLU A 137 11.86 -3.84 -5.88
CA GLU A 137 12.72 -3.71 -7.06
C GLU A 137 12.53 -2.33 -7.71
N PRO A 138 13.51 -1.41 -7.54
CA PRO A 138 13.42 -0.06 -8.09
C PRO A 138 13.74 0.02 -9.60
N ARG A 139 14.26 -1.05 -10.22
CA ARG A 139 14.63 -1.05 -11.65
C ARG A 139 13.55 -1.73 -12.48
N ASP A 140 12.91 -0.95 -13.35
CA ASP A 140 11.90 -1.42 -14.29
C ASP A 140 12.39 -2.59 -15.17
N GLU A 141 13.66 -2.57 -15.57
CA GLU A 141 14.26 -3.63 -16.38
C GLU A 141 14.21 -4.99 -15.67
N LYS A 142 14.54 -5.04 -14.38
CA LYS A 142 14.54 -6.30 -13.61
C LYS A 142 13.14 -6.82 -13.32
N ILE A 143 12.17 -5.93 -13.18
CA ILE A 143 10.76 -6.31 -13.08
C ILE A 143 10.32 -6.97 -14.39
N LYS A 144 10.66 -6.39 -15.54
CA LYS A 144 10.35 -6.99 -16.86
C LYS A 144 11.02 -8.35 -17.03
N GLU A 145 12.31 -8.47 -16.69
CA GLU A 145 13.02 -9.74 -16.72
C GLU A 145 12.34 -10.80 -15.85
N THR A 146 11.93 -10.43 -14.63
CA THR A 146 11.20 -11.31 -13.72
C THR A 146 9.84 -11.72 -14.29
N GLU A 147 9.11 -10.78 -14.88
CA GLU A 147 7.82 -11.04 -15.52
C GLU A 147 7.97 -12.05 -16.66
N GLU A 148 8.93 -11.80 -17.56
CA GLU A 148 9.22 -12.67 -18.69
C GLU A 148 9.67 -14.06 -18.26
N ALA A 149 10.60 -14.15 -17.29
CA ALA A 149 11.07 -15.42 -16.77
C ALA A 149 9.94 -16.23 -16.13
N CYS A 150 9.01 -15.57 -15.43
CA CYS A 150 7.82 -16.21 -14.88
C CYS A 150 6.89 -16.73 -15.99
N ARG A 151 6.62 -15.91 -17.02
CA ARG A 151 5.77 -16.29 -18.17
C ARG A 151 6.39 -17.40 -19.02
N ARG A 152 7.73 -17.47 -19.09
CA ARG A 152 8.47 -18.52 -19.79
C ARG A 152 8.64 -19.81 -18.96
N GLY A 153 8.24 -19.80 -17.68
CA GLY A 153 8.44 -20.95 -16.79
C GLY A 153 9.89 -21.12 -16.33
N GLU A 154 10.76 -20.14 -16.59
CA GLU A 154 12.16 -20.12 -16.18
C GLU A 154 12.31 -19.87 -14.68
N LEU A 155 11.45 -19.01 -14.12
CA LEU A 155 11.38 -18.70 -12.69
C LEU A 155 10.26 -19.52 -12.02
N LEU A 156 10.64 -20.33 -11.02
CA LEU A 156 9.68 -21.10 -10.24
C LEU A 156 9.06 -20.27 -9.12
N CYS A 157 7.82 -20.57 -8.73
CA CYS A 157 7.14 -19.81 -7.68
C CYS A 157 7.81 -19.93 -6.32
N GLY A 158 8.41 -21.09 -6.00
CA GLY A 158 9.17 -21.27 -4.77
C GLY A 158 10.41 -20.38 -4.71
N GLU A 159 11.16 -20.32 -5.82
CA GLU A 159 12.36 -19.47 -5.97
C GLU A 159 11.99 -17.99 -5.82
N HIS A 160 10.92 -17.55 -6.47
CA HIS A 160 10.45 -16.18 -6.41
C HIS A 160 9.98 -15.79 -5.00
N LYS A 161 9.26 -16.69 -4.32
CA LYS A 161 8.85 -16.52 -2.92
C LYS A 161 10.04 -16.36 -1.99
N GLN A 162 11.05 -17.22 -2.14
CA GLN A 162 12.25 -17.17 -1.31
C GLN A 162 13.01 -15.87 -1.51
N ARG A 163 13.17 -15.42 -2.77
CA ARG A 163 13.77 -14.11 -3.08
C ARG A 163 13.04 -12.97 -2.38
N LEU A 164 11.70 -12.94 -2.46
CA LEU A 164 10.91 -11.91 -1.80
C LEU A 164 11.00 -12.01 -0.27
N ALA A 165 11.01 -13.22 0.28
CA ALA A 165 11.09 -13.44 1.72
C ALA A 165 12.37 -12.83 2.32
N GLU A 166 13.51 -13.01 1.66
CA GLU A 166 14.78 -12.39 2.09
C GLU A 166 14.73 -10.86 2.06
N LEU A 167 14.12 -10.28 1.01
CA LEU A 167 13.95 -8.83 0.88
C LEU A 167 13.05 -8.28 2.00
N VAL A 168 11.92 -8.93 2.27
CA VAL A 168 10.99 -8.53 3.33
C VAL A 168 11.62 -8.70 4.70
N LYS A 169 12.33 -9.80 4.95
CA LYS A 169 13.06 -10.04 6.21
C LYS A 169 14.03 -8.90 6.49
N LYS A 170 14.88 -8.56 5.52
CA LYS A 170 15.80 -7.42 5.62
C LYS A 170 15.07 -6.11 5.89
N PHE A 171 14.01 -5.82 5.14
CA PHE A 171 13.22 -4.60 5.32
C PHE A 171 12.62 -4.50 6.73
N LEU A 172 12.02 -5.57 7.25
CA LEU A 172 11.40 -5.59 8.57
C LEU A 172 12.42 -5.38 9.67
N THR A 173 13.57 -6.06 9.61
CA THR A 173 14.65 -5.86 10.59
C THR A 173 15.09 -4.40 10.63
N GLU A 174 15.41 -3.81 9.48
CA GLU A 174 15.83 -2.42 9.41
C GLU A 174 14.72 -1.43 9.84
N HIS A 175 13.47 -1.70 9.46
CA HIS A 175 12.32 -0.88 9.85
C HIS A 175 12.11 -0.91 11.36
N GLN A 176 12.18 -2.09 11.97
CA GLN A 176 11.99 -2.27 13.42
C GLN A 176 13.13 -1.61 14.21
N GLU A 177 14.37 -1.71 13.75
CA GLU A 177 15.49 -0.98 14.35
C GLU A 177 15.29 0.55 14.31
N ARG A 178 14.88 1.09 13.15
CA ARG A 178 14.57 2.53 13.02
C ARG A 178 13.39 2.93 13.91
N ARG A 179 12.35 2.10 13.98
CA ARG A 179 11.17 2.33 14.83
C ARG A 179 11.54 2.38 16.30
N GLU A 180 12.44 1.53 16.76
CA GLU A 180 12.90 1.54 18.15
C GLU A 180 13.71 2.81 18.46
N LYS A 181 14.61 3.22 17.57
CA LYS A 181 15.35 4.50 17.72
C LYS A 181 14.42 5.73 17.70
N ALA A 182 13.33 5.67 16.93
CA ALA A 182 12.38 6.77 16.86
C ALA A 182 11.65 7.03 18.19
N LYS A 183 11.66 6.08 19.14
CA LYS A 183 11.04 6.28 20.46
C LYS A 183 11.69 7.43 21.25
N ASP A 184 12.99 7.62 21.08
CA ASP A 184 13.76 8.65 21.80
C ASP A 184 13.41 10.06 21.34
N HIS A 185 12.80 10.21 20.17
CA HIS A 185 12.43 11.48 19.57
C HIS A 185 10.92 11.75 19.63
N LEU A 186 10.12 10.88 20.27
CA LEU A 186 8.66 11.03 20.27
C LEU A 186 8.19 12.38 20.82
N GLU A 187 8.84 12.87 21.89
CA GLU A 187 8.49 14.14 22.52
C GLU A 187 8.66 15.36 21.59
N GLU A 188 9.52 15.26 20.57
CA GLU A 188 9.72 16.32 19.58
C GLU A 188 8.51 16.50 18.63
N TYR A 189 7.65 15.49 18.53
CA TYR A 189 6.52 15.46 17.59
C TYR A 189 5.15 15.45 18.29
N PHE A 190 5.10 15.37 19.62
CA PHE A 190 3.87 15.63 20.36
C PHE A 190 3.63 17.15 20.40
N LEU A 191 2.62 17.60 19.64
CA LEU A 191 2.04 18.94 19.74
C LEU A 191 1.08 19.04 20.93
#